data_AF-A0A1M6HG36-F1
#
_entry.id   AF-A0A1M6HG36-F1
#
_cell.length_a   1.000
_cell.length_b   1.000
_cell.length_c   1.000
_cell.angle_alpha   90.00
_cell.angle_beta   90.00
_cell.angle_gamma   90.00
#
_symmetry.space_group_name_H-M   'P 1'
#
loop_
_entity.id
_entity.type
_entity.pdbx_description
1 polymer ?
#
loop_
_entity_poly.entity_id
_entity_poly.type
_entity_poly.pdbx_seq_one_letter_code
_entity_poly.pdbx_strand_id
1 'polypeptide(L)'
;MSVSIIMAFRECLEMLLIILPLLIFLNNIGKKSLSKYVYYGSAVGIVINILAGVFLIGQVNKLDGYFHQLFLGGSMIFLAILILYSIVMLSKQSKELTLNVTEKYDVKLNGLSLFLLAFVTVFREGIEIVLFLLPLSSENPLKLALGVLLGIILSLIPAYILFKTSAKINVYIIFSILTLILIFIGGHFLGEGLGIIYPEAENFASKFGELIYIVPLLFLFLKRELRKYLKK
;
A
#
# COMPACT_ATOMS: atom_id res chain seq x y z
N MET A 1 1.87 -0.71 16.73
CA MET A 1 0.94 0.48 16.60
C MET A 1 1.36 1.53 15.55
N SER A 2 2.59 2.09 15.56
CA SER A 2 2.96 3.15 14.59
C SER A 2 3.03 2.66 13.14
N VAL A 3 3.52 1.44 12.91
CA VAL A 3 3.64 0.82 11.58
C VAL A 3 2.27 0.62 10.93
N SER A 4 1.29 0.07 11.66
CA SER A 4 -0.07 -0.15 11.16
C SER A 4 -0.77 1.14 10.73
N ILE A 5 -0.52 2.26 11.41
CA ILE A 5 -1.09 3.57 11.05
C ILE A 5 -0.50 4.06 9.72
N ILE A 6 0.84 4.04 9.59
CA ILE A 6 1.54 4.55 8.40
C ILE A 6 1.19 3.72 7.17
N MET A 7 1.16 2.39 7.32
CA MET A 7 0.80 1.48 6.23
C MET A 7 -0.65 1.67 5.79
N ALA A 8 -1.61 1.62 6.73
CA ALA A 8 -3.02 1.82 6.40
C ALA A 8 -3.28 3.20 5.78
N PHE A 9 -2.59 4.24 6.26
CA PHE A 9 -2.65 5.57 5.67
C PHE A 9 -2.20 5.57 4.21
N ARG A 10 -1.04 4.96 3.90
CA ARG A 10 -0.52 4.87 2.53
C ARG A 10 -1.49 4.13 1.61
N GLU A 11 -1.84 2.89 1.95
CA GLU A 11 -2.66 2.04 1.07
C GLU A 11 -4.06 2.66 0.87
N CYS A 12 -4.62 3.26 1.92
CA CYS A 12 -5.90 3.96 1.81
C CYS A 12 -5.80 5.22 0.95
N LEU A 13 -4.71 5.98 1.05
CA LEU A 13 -4.45 7.10 0.16
C LEU A 13 -4.39 6.65 -1.30
N GLU A 14 -3.71 5.54 -1.60
CA GLU A 14 -3.61 4.97 -2.95
C GLU A 14 -4.98 4.56 -3.51
N MET A 15 -5.81 3.89 -2.70
CA MET A 15 -7.20 3.59 -3.07
C MET A 15 -7.98 4.88 -3.39
N LEU A 16 -7.89 5.89 -2.52
CA LEU A 16 -8.62 7.16 -2.68
C LEU A 16 -8.19 7.91 -3.95
N LEU A 17 -6.91 7.87 -4.30
CA LEU A 17 -6.36 8.51 -5.50
C LEU A 17 -6.81 7.86 -6.81
N ILE A 18 -7.35 6.65 -6.77
CA ILE A 18 -7.94 6.00 -7.95
C ILE A 18 -9.47 6.15 -7.95
N ILE A 19 -10.11 5.89 -6.80
CA ILE A 19 -11.57 5.88 -6.68
C ILE A 19 -12.18 7.28 -6.82
N LEU A 20 -11.61 8.30 -6.17
CA LEU A 20 -12.21 9.63 -6.17
C LEU A 20 -12.14 10.33 -7.54
N PRO A 21 -11.02 10.31 -8.30
CA PRO A 21 -11.02 10.85 -9.65
C PRO A 21 -11.96 10.10 -10.59
N LEU A 22 -12.11 8.78 -10.41
CA LEU A 22 -13.07 7.99 -11.17
C LEU A 22 -14.52 8.43 -10.89
N LEU A 23 -14.88 8.65 -9.63
CA LEU A 23 -16.21 9.16 -9.26
C LEU A 23 -16.46 10.57 -9.80
N ILE A 24 -15.46 11.45 -9.75
CA ILE A 24 -15.55 12.81 -10.29
C ILE A 24 -15.70 12.76 -11.81
N PHE A 25 -14.93 11.91 -12.49
CA PHE A 25 -15.03 11.72 -13.93
C PHE A 25 -16.44 11.29 -14.33
N LEU A 26 -17.02 10.30 -13.63
CA LEU A 26 -18.40 9.84 -13.89
C LEU A 26 -19.45 10.94 -13.63
N ASN A 27 -19.22 11.79 -12.63
CA ASN A 27 -20.08 12.93 -12.35
C ASN A 27 -19.97 14.00 -13.45
N ASN A 28 -18.76 14.29 -13.94
CA ASN A 28 -18.50 15.29 -14.97
C ASN A 28 -19.10 14.92 -16.33
N ILE A 29 -19.14 13.62 -16.67
CA ILE A 29 -19.77 13.14 -17.91
C ILE A 29 -21.29 12.90 -17.77
N GLY A 30 -21.89 13.28 -16.64
CA GLY A 30 -23.33 13.12 -16.38
C GLY A 30 -23.80 11.68 -16.14
N LYS A 31 -22.89 10.69 -16.10
CA LYS A 31 -23.23 9.26 -15.88
C LYS A 31 -23.19 8.89 -14.39
N LYS A 32 -23.83 9.69 -13.54
CA LYS A 32 -23.89 9.46 -12.08
C LYS A 32 -24.53 8.11 -11.71
N SER A 33 -25.40 7.58 -12.58
CA SER A 33 -26.00 6.23 -12.40
C SER A 33 -24.96 5.11 -12.41
N LEU A 34 -23.79 5.32 -13.02
CA LEU A 34 -22.70 4.35 -13.03
C LEU A 34 -21.81 4.42 -11.77
N SER A 35 -21.84 5.53 -11.03
CA SER A 35 -21.07 5.69 -9.78
C SER A 35 -21.44 4.63 -8.75
N LYS A 36 -22.69 4.13 -8.76
CA LYS A 36 -23.12 3.02 -7.89
C LYS A 36 -22.25 1.78 -8.04
N TYR A 37 -21.79 1.46 -9.25
CA TYR A 37 -20.93 0.30 -9.50
C TYR A 37 -19.56 0.45 -8.86
N VAL A 38 -19.02 1.68 -8.84
CA VAL A 38 -17.76 2.00 -8.14
C VAL A 38 -17.95 1.79 -6.64
N TYR A 39 -19.02 2.34 -6.04
CA TYR A 39 -19.32 2.14 -4.63
C TYR A 39 -19.51 0.66 -4.27
N TYR A 40 -20.26 -0.11 -5.07
CA TYR A 40 -20.42 -1.54 -4.84
C TYR A 40 -19.10 -2.30 -4.98
N GLY A 41 -18.27 -1.98 -5.98
CA GLY A 41 -16.95 -2.61 -6.15
C GLY A 41 -16.04 -2.36 -4.95
N SER A 42 -15.97 -1.10 -4.49
CA SER A 42 -15.21 -0.73 -3.30
C SER A 42 -15.75 -1.40 -2.03
N ALA A 43 -17.08 -1.40 -1.82
CA ALA A 43 -17.68 -2.02 -0.65
C ALA A 43 -17.42 -3.53 -0.60
N VAL A 44 -17.59 -4.23 -1.72
CA VAL A 44 -17.29 -5.67 -1.84
C VAL A 44 -15.81 -5.94 -1.56
N GLY A 45 -14.90 -5.12 -2.10
CA GLY A 45 -13.47 -5.23 -1.83
C GLY A 45 -13.12 -5.07 -0.35
N ILE A 46 -13.70 -4.08 0.33
CA ILE A 46 -13.50 -3.87 1.78
C ILE A 46 -14.00 -5.09 2.56
N VAL A 47 -15.22 -5.57 2.28
CA VAL A 47 -15.80 -6.71 2.99
C VAL A 47 -14.94 -7.96 2.82
N ILE A 48 -14.50 -8.26 1.58
CA ILE A 48 -13.65 -9.42 1.30
C ILE A 48 -12.32 -9.30 2.05
N ASN A 49 -11.69 -8.13 2.09
CA ASN A 49 -10.44 -7.93 2.83
C ASN A 49 -10.61 -8.06 4.34
N ILE A 50 -11.71 -7.57 4.91
CA ILE A 50 -12.01 -7.77 6.34
C ILE A 50 -12.16 -9.26 6.64
N LEU A 51 -12.93 -9.99 5.82
CA LEU A 51 -13.12 -11.43 5.98
C LEU A 51 -11.79 -12.19 5.83
N ALA A 52 -10.99 -11.84 4.83
CA ALA A 52 -9.66 -12.41 4.62
C ALA A 52 -8.75 -12.15 5.81
N GLY A 53 -8.74 -10.93 6.35
CA GLY A 53 -7.92 -10.57 7.52
C GLY A 53 -8.31 -11.37 8.77
N VAL A 54 -9.60 -11.42 9.09
CA VAL A 54 -10.10 -12.21 10.22
C VAL A 54 -9.77 -13.69 10.05
N PHE A 55 -9.97 -14.23 8.84
CA PHE A 55 -9.67 -15.63 8.54
C PHE A 55 -8.17 -15.93 8.65
N LEU A 56 -7.31 -15.16 7.97
CA LEU A 56 -5.87 -15.40 7.95
C LEU A 56 -5.24 -15.24 9.33
N ILE A 57 -5.54 -14.15 10.05
CA ILE A 57 -5.03 -13.95 11.42
C ILE A 57 -5.51 -15.09 12.33
N GLY A 58 -6.78 -15.50 12.21
CA GLY A 58 -7.32 -16.62 12.95
C GLY A 58 -6.64 -17.96 12.65
N GLN A 59 -6.13 -18.15 11.43
CA GLN A 59 -5.36 -19.34 11.05
C GLN A 59 -3.92 -19.28 11.56
N VAL A 60 -3.26 -18.12 11.51
CA VAL A 60 -1.89 -17.91 12.01
C VAL A 60 -1.82 -18.13 13.52
N ASN A 61 -2.83 -17.66 14.26
CA ASN A 61 -2.91 -17.81 15.72
C ASN A 61 -3.15 -19.26 16.19
N LYS A 62 -3.52 -20.18 15.28
CA LYS A 62 -3.62 -21.62 15.57
C LYS A 62 -2.33 -22.38 15.32
N LEU A 63 -1.33 -21.75 14.70
CA LEU A 63 -0.02 -22.36 14.49
C LEU A 63 0.73 -22.33 15.81
N ASP A 64 1.32 -23.47 16.19
CA ASP A 64 2.09 -23.60 17.42
C ASP A 64 3.58 -23.82 17.15
N GLY A 65 4.41 -23.35 18.08
CA GLY A 65 5.84 -23.64 18.17
C GLY A 65 6.63 -23.17 16.95
N TYR A 66 7.44 -24.07 16.39
CA TYR A 66 8.40 -23.78 15.31
C TYR A 66 7.72 -23.33 14.00
N PHE A 67 6.56 -23.91 13.66
CA PHE A 67 5.83 -23.53 12.44
C PHE A 67 5.28 -22.10 12.50
N HIS A 68 4.88 -21.65 13.69
CA HIS A 68 4.43 -20.27 13.89
C HIS A 68 5.58 -19.28 13.66
N GLN A 69 6.75 -19.55 14.23
CA GLN A 69 7.94 -18.70 14.06
C GLN A 69 8.40 -18.66 12.59
N LEU A 70 8.45 -19.81 11.91
CA LEU A 70 8.77 -19.85 10.48
C LEU A 70 7.76 -19.06 9.64
N PHE A 71 6.47 -19.16 9.94
CA PHE A 71 5.45 -18.41 9.23
C PHE A 71 5.63 -16.90 9.44
N LEU A 72 5.83 -16.46 10.69
CA LEU A 72 6.07 -15.05 11.01
C LEU A 72 7.30 -14.52 10.27
N GLY A 73 8.45 -15.19 10.42
CA GLY A 73 9.70 -14.77 9.77
C GLY A 73 9.58 -14.78 8.23
N GLY A 74 8.99 -15.83 7.67
CA GLY A 74 8.73 -15.93 6.23
C GLY A 74 7.78 -14.84 5.71
N SER A 75 6.73 -14.53 6.46
CA SER A 75 5.79 -13.46 6.11
C SER A 75 6.42 -12.08 6.14
N MET A 76 7.32 -11.80 7.10
CA MET A 76 8.09 -10.56 7.16
C MET A 76 9.02 -10.39 5.96
N ILE A 77 9.75 -11.45 5.57
CA ILE A 77 10.60 -11.43 4.38
C ILE A 77 9.75 -11.22 3.12
N PHE A 78 8.61 -11.91 3.01
CA PHE A 78 7.69 -11.75 1.90
C PHE A 78 7.16 -10.30 1.79
N LEU A 79 6.81 -9.68 2.91
CA LEU A 79 6.41 -8.27 2.96
C LEU A 79 7.53 -7.33 2.54
N ALA A 80 8.77 -7.58 2.97
CA ALA A 80 9.92 -6.80 2.51
C ALA A 80 10.05 -6.86 0.97
N ILE A 81 9.83 -8.01 0.36
CA ILE A 81 9.83 -8.17 -1.10
C ILE A 81 8.66 -7.42 -1.75
N LEU A 82 7.45 -7.45 -1.17
CA LEU A 82 6.30 -6.69 -1.66
C LEU A 82 6.54 -5.18 -1.62
N ILE A 83 7.12 -4.67 -0.53
CA ILE A 83 7.51 -3.26 -0.41
C ILE A 83 8.56 -2.91 -1.47
N LEU A 84 9.57 -3.76 -1.66
CA LEU A 84 10.59 -3.54 -2.67
C LEU A 84 9.95 -3.43 -4.06
N TYR A 85 9.01 -4.32 -4.37
CA TYR A 85 8.27 -4.32 -5.62
C TYR A 85 7.47 -3.02 -5.81
N SER A 86 6.72 -2.57 -4.81
CA SER A 86 5.90 -1.34 -4.90
C SER A 86 6.78 -0.09 -5.12
N ILE A 87 7.92 0.00 -4.42
CA ILE A 87 8.89 1.10 -4.58
C ILE A 87 9.50 1.10 -5.99
N VAL A 88 9.91 -0.06 -6.49
CA VAL A 88 10.51 -0.19 -7.83
C VAL A 88 9.47 0.12 -8.92
N MET A 89 8.23 -0.32 -8.78
CA MET A 89 7.17 -0.08 -9.76
C MET A 89 6.83 1.41 -9.89
N LEU A 90 6.74 2.13 -8.77
CA LEU A 90 6.58 3.59 -8.74
C LEU A 90 7.70 4.31 -9.51
N SER A 91 8.92 3.77 -9.50
CA SER A 91 10.05 4.35 -10.23
C SER A 91 9.95 4.18 -11.76
N LYS A 92 9.28 3.12 -12.24
CA LYS A 92 9.14 2.81 -13.67
C LYS A 92 7.98 3.58 -14.32
N GLN A 93 6.85 3.71 -13.62
CA GLN A 93 5.64 4.37 -14.18
C GLN A 93 5.81 5.87 -14.48
N SER A 94 6.73 6.57 -13.81
CA SER A 94 6.99 8.00 -14.06
C SER A 94 7.55 8.32 -15.47
N LYS A 95 7.96 7.31 -16.25
CA LYS A 95 8.54 7.51 -17.60
C LYS A 95 7.53 7.38 -18.75
N GLU A 96 6.32 6.86 -18.54
CA GLU A 96 5.39 6.52 -19.63
C GLU A 96 4.08 7.33 -19.65
N LEU A 97 3.89 8.28 -18.72
CA LEU A 97 2.68 9.11 -18.68
C LEU A 97 2.81 10.41 -19.51
N THR A 98 3.44 10.33 -20.68
CA THR A 98 3.17 11.28 -21.78
C THR A 98 2.16 10.62 -22.72
N LEU A 99 0.98 10.32 -22.19
CA LEU A 99 -0.16 9.96 -23.03
C LEU A 99 -0.69 11.27 -23.64
N ASN A 100 -0.47 11.43 -24.94
CA ASN A 100 -1.15 12.42 -25.76
C ASN A 100 -2.65 12.10 -25.72
N VAL A 101 -3.37 12.71 -24.77
CA VAL A 101 -4.83 12.65 -24.68
C VAL A 101 -5.41 13.58 -25.74
N THR A 102 -5.31 13.19 -27.00
CA THR A 102 -6.00 13.86 -28.12
C THR A 102 -6.94 12.93 -28.87
N GLU A 103 -6.99 11.64 -28.56
CA GLU A 103 -7.98 10.73 -29.15
C GLU A 103 -9.15 10.51 -28.21
N LYS A 104 -10.31 11.03 -28.62
CA LYS A 104 -11.62 10.72 -28.03
C LYS A 104 -11.91 9.23 -28.25
N TYR A 105 -11.41 8.37 -27.37
CA TYR A 105 -11.88 6.99 -27.31
C TYR A 105 -13.35 7.01 -26.89
N ASP A 106 -14.22 6.53 -27.77
CA ASP A 106 -15.63 6.24 -27.47
C ASP A 106 -15.69 4.97 -26.60
N VAL A 107 -15.16 5.06 -25.37
CA VAL A 107 -15.15 3.96 -24.42
C VAL A 107 -16.60 3.75 -23.97
N LYS A 108 -17.20 2.64 -24.40
CA LYS A 108 -18.45 2.15 -23.82
C LYS A 108 -18.22 1.82 -22.35
N LEU A 109 -18.47 2.80 -21.48
CA LEU A 109 -18.38 2.65 -20.03
C LEU A 109 -19.43 1.62 -19.57
N ASN A 110 -18.98 0.39 -19.31
CA ASN A 110 -19.80 -0.67 -18.76
C ASN A 110 -19.75 -0.62 -17.23
N GLY A 111 -20.91 -0.76 -16.57
CA GLY A 111 -21.01 -0.79 -15.12
C GLY A 111 -20.15 -1.90 -14.49
N LEU A 112 -20.08 -3.06 -15.15
CA LEU A 112 -19.24 -4.18 -14.70
C LEU A 112 -17.75 -3.86 -14.73
N SER A 113 -17.27 -3.12 -15.74
CA SER A 113 -15.86 -2.71 -15.82
C SER A 113 -15.50 -1.72 -14.71
N LEU A 114 -16.40 -0.78 -14.38
CA LEU A 114 -16.23 0.16 -13.28
C LEU A 114 -16.27 -0.55 -11.92
N PHE A 115 -17.16 -1.52 -11.76
CA PHE A 115 -17.21 -2.39 -10.59
C PHE A 115 -15.90 -3.15 -10.42
N LEU A 116 -15.44 -3.87 -11.45
CA LEU A 116 -14.21 -4.65 -11.40
C LEU A 116 -12.99 -3.78 -11.16
N LEU A 117 -12.90 -2.61 -11.79
CA LEU A 117 -11.80 -1.68 -11.56
C LEU A 117 -11.75 -1.25 -10.08
N ALA A 118 -12.86 -0.77 -9.55
CA ALA A 118 -12.94 -0.34 -8.15
C ALA A 118 -12.69 -1.50 -7.17
N PHE A 119 -13.26 -2.67 -7.47
CA PHE A 119 -13.07 -3.88 -6.69
C PHE A 119 -11.62 -4.31 -6.66
N VAL A 120 -10.97 -4.49 -7.82
CA VAL A 120 -9.56 -4.95 -7.90
C VAL A 120 -8.62 -3.96 -7.23
N THR A 121 -8.85 -2.65 -7.40
CA THR A 121 -8.06 -1.62 -6.72
C THR A 121 -8.18 -1.76 -5.20
N VAL A 122 -9.39 -1.77 -4.66
CA VAL A 122 -9.60 -1.85 -3.20
C VAL A 122 -9.18 -3.21 -2.64
N PHE A 123 -9.42 -4.28 -3.38
CA PHE A 123 -9.00 -5.62 -3.03
C PHE A 123 -7.47 -5.70 -2.92
N ARG A 124 -6.73 -5.24 -3.94
CA ARG A 124 -5.26 -5.26 -3.97
C ARG A 124 -4.66 -4.47 -2.82
N GLU A 125 -5.07 -3.22 -2.63
CA GLU A 125 -4.48 -2.41 -1.56
C GLU A 125 -4.88 -2.93 -0.17
N GLY A 126 -6.12 -3.40 -0.02
CA GLY A 126 -6.55 -3.94 1.26
C GLY A 126 -5.94 -5.31 1.61
N ILE A 127 -5.61 -6.16 0.62
CA ILE A 127 -4.90 -7.41 0.89
C ILE A 127 -3.47 -7.11 1.37
N GLU A 128 -2.82 -6.06 0.86
CA GLU A 128 -1.53 -5.62 1.39
C GLU A 128 -1.66 -5.24 2.87
N ILE A 129 -2.65 -4.41 3.25
CA ILE A 129 -2.91 -4.08 4.67
C ILE A 129 -3.08 -5.35 5.51
N VAL A 130 -3.84 -6.33 5.03
CA VAL A 130 -4.05 -7.61 5.72
C VAL A 130 -2.74 -8.36 5.90
N LEU A 131 -1.93 -8.48 4.84
CA LEU A 131 -0.64 -9.17 4.91
C LEU A 131 0.32 -8.47 5.89
N PHE A 132 0.31 -7.14 5.94
CA PHE A 132 1.10 -6.35 6.91
C PHE A 132 0.72 -6.58 8.36
N LEU A 133 -0.52 -7.01 8.62
CA LEU A 133 -0.99 -7.32 9.97
C LEU A 133 -0.59 -8.72 10.42
N LEU A 134 -0.25 -9.64 9.50
CA LEU A 134 0.05 -11.04 9.84
C LEU A 134 1.28 -11.18 10.75
N PRO A 135 2.43 -10.54 10.49
CA PRO A 135 3.57 -10.64 11.41
C PRO A 135 3.30 -10.00 12.78
N LEU A 136 2.34 -9.07 12.81
CA LEU A 136 1.95 -8.35 14.01
C LEU A 136 0.81 -9.06 14.75
N SER A 137 0.40 -10.27 14.34
CA SER A 137 -0.75 -10.97 14.92
C SER A 137 -0.61 -11.26 16.42
N SER A 138 0.63 -11.28 16.93
CA SER A 138 0.97 -11.43 18.35
C SER A 138 0.78 -10.13 19.15
N GLU A 139 0.65 -8.97 18.51
CA GLU A 139 0.27 -7.73 19.19
C GLU A 139 -1.22 -7.75 19.59
N ASN A 140 -1.60 -6.83 20.48
CA ASN A 140 -3.00 -6.69 20.90
C ASN A 140 -3.91 -6.37 19.69
N PRO A 141 -4.94 -7.21 19.39
CA PRO A 141 -5.80 -7.02 18.22
C PRO A 141 -6.52 -5.68 18.17
N LEU A 142 -6.94 -5.15 19.33
CA LEU A 142 -7.58 -3.84 19.41
C LEU A 142 -6.61 -2.72 19.04
N LYS A 143 -5.35 -2.82 19.45
CA LYS A 143 -4.33 -1.81 19.09
C LYS A 143 -4.06 -1.81 17.59
N LEU A 144 -4.01 -2.98 16.96
CA LEU A 144 -3.85 -3.10 15.51
C LEU A 144 -5.06 -2.52 14.76
N ALA A 145 -6.27 -2.90 15.16
CA ALA A 145 -7.51 -2.41 14.54
C ALA A 145 -7.64 -0.89 14.66
N LEU A 146 -7.33 -0.32 15.84
CA LEU A 146 -7.31 1.13 16.04
C LEU A 146 -6.24 1.81 15.18
N GLY A 147 -5.06 1.20 15.05
CA GLY A 147 -3.99 1.72 14.19
C GLY A 147 -4.43 1.81 12.73
N VAL A 148 -5.06 0.75 12.20
CA VAL A 148 -5.61 0.73 10.84
C VAL A 148 -6.70 1.78 10.66
N LEU A 149 -7.65 1.84 11.61
CA LEU A 149 -8.76 2.79 11.55
C LEU A 149 -8.28 4.25 11.59
N LEU A 150 -7.29 4.56 12.45
CA LEU A 150 -6.67 5.88 12.48
C LEU A 150 -5.95 6.20 11.17
N GLY A 151 -5.22 5.24 10.58
CA GLY A 151 -4.58 5.42 9.28
C GLY A 151 -5.58 5.75 8.16
N ILE A 152 -6.71 5.03 8.12
CA ILE A 152 -7.81 5.27 7.16
C ILE A 152 -8.43 6.66 7.36
N ILE A 153 -8.71 7.06 8.60
CA ILE A 153 -9.27 8.39 8.85
C ILE A 153 -8.29 9.49 8.45
N LEU A 154 -7.01 9.32 8.78
CA LEU A 154 -5.97 10.30 8.46
C LEU A 154 -5.77 10.46 6.95
N SER A 155 -5.95 9.39 6.15
CA SER A 155 -5.77 9.43 4.69
C SER A 155 -6.83 10.28 3.98
N LEU A 156 -8.00 10.48 4.62
CA LEU A 156 -9.05 11.36 4.10
C LEU A 156 -8.62 12.83 4.06
N ILE A 157 -7.71 13.26 4.94
CA ILE A 157 -7.24 14.65 5.00
C ILE A 157 -6.51 15.05 3.70
N PRO A 158 -5.38 14.41 3.32
CA PRO A 158 -4.70 14.72 2.07
C PRO A 158 -5.57 14.43 0.85
N ALA A 159 -6.39 13.38 0.87
CA ALA A 159 -7.34 13.12 -0.22
C ALA A 159 -8.29 14.32 -0.40
N TYR A 160 -8.98 14.76 0.65
CA TYR A 160 -9.89 15.91 0.60
C TYR A 160 -9.19 17.19 0.13
N ILE A 161 -7.99 17.48 0.65
CA ILE A 161 -7.21 18.66 0.24
C ILE A 161 -6.91 18.58 -1.27
N LEU A 162 -6.51 17.42 -1.79
CA LEU A 162 -6.24 17.22 -3.22
C LEU A 162 -7.48 17.42 -4.08
N PHE A 163 -8.67 17.04 -3.60
CA PHE A 163 -9.91 17.22 -4.35
C PHE A 163 -10.46 18.64 -4.31
N LYS A 164 -10.34 19.33 -3.17
CA LYS A 164 -10.86 20.69 -3.02
C LYS A 164 -9.97 21.74 -3.68
N THR A 165 -8.67 21.47 -3.71
CA THR A 165 -7.69 22.46 -4.10
C THR A 165 -7.34 22.30 -5.58
N SER A 166 -7.72 23.25 -6.43
CA SER A 166 -7.18 23.38 -7.80
C SER A 166 -5.67 23.68 -7.81
N ALA A 167 -5.07 23.99 -6.66
CA ALA A 167 -3.63 24.12 -6.54
C ALA A 167 -2.99 22.75 -6.73
N LYS A 168 -2.00 22.72 -7.63
CA LYS A 168 -1.16 21.57 -7.95
C LYS A 168 -0.32 21.15 -6.73
N ILE A 169 -0.95 20.59 -5.70
CA ILE A 169 -0.22 19.95 -4.62
C ILE A 169 0.52 18.80 -5.27
N ASN A 170 1.84 18.83 -5.14
CA ASN A 170 2.70 17.82 -5.70
C ASN A 170 2.52 16.55 -4.87
N VAL A 171 1.52 15.72 -5.22
CA VAL A 171 1.24 14.40 -4.63
C VAL A 171 2.53 13.61 -4.46
N TYR A 172 3.46 13.79 -5.41
CA TYR A 172 4.80 13.26 -5.37
C TYR A 172 5.55 13.48 -4.05
N ILE A 173 5.44 14.65 -3.40
CA ILE A 173 6.14 14.94 -2.14
C ILE A 173 5.62 14.03 -1.02
N ILE A 174 4.30 13.88 -0.91
CA ILE A 174 3.67 13.00 0.08
C ILE A 174 4.15 11.56 -0.14
N PHE A 175 4.08 11.09 -1.39
CA PHE A 175 4.54 9.75 -1.74
C PHE A 175 6.05 9.55 -1.53
N SER A 176 6.88 10.55 -1.80
CA SER A 176 8.32 10.46 -1.57
C SER A 176 8.65 10.32 -0.09
N ILE A 177 7.96 11.07 0.79
CA ILE A 177 8.13 10.94 2.24
C ILE A 177 7.67 9.55 2.72
N LEU A 178 6.49 9.09 2.28
CA LEU A 178 5.98 7.76 2.63
C LEU A 178 6.89 6.64 2.11
N THR A 179 7.41 6.77 0.89
CA THR A 179 8.36 5.83 0.29
C THR A 179 9.63 5.74 1.13
N LEU A 180 10.16 6.88 1.58
CA LEU A 180 11.36 6.91 2.42
C LEU A 180 11.13 6.12 3.72
N ILE A 181 9.98 6.34 4.38
CA ILE A 181 9.61 5.60 5.59
C ILE A 181 9.45 4.10 5.30
N LEU A 182 8.83 3.73 4.17
CA LEU A 182 8.66 2.34 3.75
C LEU A 182 10.00 1.62 3.50
N ILE A 183 11.03 2.31 3.01
CA ILE A 183 12.37 1.71 2.85
C ILE A 183 12.90 1.22 4.20
N PHE A 184 12.76 2.02 5.26
CA PHE A 184 13.18 1.63 6.60
C PHE A 184 12.30 0.51 7.17
N ILE A 185 10.98 0.58 6.99
CA ILE A 185 10.05 -0.48 7.44
C ILE A 185 10.35 -1.81 6.74
N GLY A 186 10.57 -1.79 5.42
CA GLY A 186 10.91 -3.00 4.67
C GLY A 186 12.27 -3.57 5.07
N GLY A 187 13.24 -2.72 5.41
CA GLY A 187 14.52 -3.16 5.96
C GLY A 187 14.36 -3.84 7.31
N HIS A 188 13.60 -3.22 8.21
CA HIS A 188 13.25 -3.79 9.51
C HIS A 188 12.57 -5.16 9.36
N PHE A 189 11.59 -5.29 8.48
CA PHE A 189 10.94 -6.59 8.23
C PHE A 189 11.87 -7.62 7.62
N LEU A 190 12.80 -7.25 6.72
CA LEU A 190 13.78 -8.20 6.22
C LEU A 190 14.75 -8.64 7.33
N GLY A 191 15.20 -7.70 8.16
CA GLY A 191 16.08 -7.96 9.29
C GLY A 191 15.44 -8.88 10.33
N GLU A 192 14.30 -8.49 10.90
CA GLU A 192 13.57 -9.30 11.87
C GLU A 192 13.17 -10.65 11.28
N GLY A 193 12.71 -10.69 10.03
CA GLY A 193 12.33 -11.93 9.36
C GLY A 193 13.50 -12.91 9.25
N LEU A 194 14.70 -12.43 8.92
CA LEU A 194 15.92 -13.25 8.92
C LEU A 194 16.37 -13.64 10.33
N GLY A 195 16.23 -12.75 11.32
CA GLY A 195 16.55 -13.02 12.72
C GLY A 195 15.71 -14.16 13.31
N ILE A 196 14.41 -14.17 13.01
CA ILE A 196 13.48 -15.23 13.44
C ILE A 196 13.84 -16.58 12.79
N ILE A 197 14.28 -16.58 11.53
CA ILE A 197 14.65 -17.82 10.81
C ILE A 197 16.02 -18.36 11.25
N TYR A 198 16.96 -17.47 11.55
CA TYR A 198 18.34 -17.81 11.94
C TYR A 198 18.66 -17.35 13.38
N PRO A 199 18.08 -18.00 14.41
CA PRO A 199 18.22 -17.55 15.81
C PRO A 199 19.67 -17.60 16.32
N GLU A 200 20.50 -18.52 15.83
CA GLU A 200 21.92 -18.63 16.24
C GLU A 200 22.77 -17.42 15.85
N ALA A 201 22.33 -16.66 14.84
CA ALA A 201 23.03 -15.49 14.32
C ALA A 201 22.12 -14.25 14.30
N GLU A 202 21.10 -14.19 15.16
CA GLU A 202 20.02 -13.19 15.12
C GLU A 202 20.52 -11.75 14.93
N ASN A 203 21.46 -11.30 15.79
CA ASN A 203 22.02 -9.95 15.73
C ASN A 203 22.72 -9.64 14.39
N PHE A 204 23.43 -10.63 13.83
CA PHE A 204 24.12 -10.48 12.57
C PHE A 204 23.12 -10.54 11.40
N ALA A 205 22.23 -11.53 11.39
CA ALA A 205 21.22 -11.74 10.36
C ALA A 205 20.26 -10.55 10.25
N SER A 206 19.80 -10.02 11.38
CA SER A 206 18.91 -8.86 11.41
C SER A 206 19.57 -7.61 10.86
N LYS A 207 20.74 -7.24 11.39
CA LYS A 207 21.46 -6.04 10.95
C LYS A 207 21.94 -6.15 9.51
N PHE A 208 22.34 -7.34 9.06
CA PHE A 208 22.69 -7.60 7.68
C PHE A 208 21.47 -7.43 6.75
N GLY A 209 20.32 -8.00 7.13
CA GLY A 209 19.05 -7.86 6.42
C GLY A 209 18.59 -6.41 6.28
N GLU A 210 18.65 -5.64 7.37
CA GLU A 210 18.33 -4.22 7.34
C GLU A 210 19.24 -3.45 6.36
N LEU A 211 20.55 -3.65 6.45
CA LEU A 211 21.52 -2.92 5.63
C LEU A 211 21.42 -3.28 4.15
N ILE A 212 21.30 -4.56 3.81
CA ILE A 212 21.23 -5.01 2.41
C ILE A 212 19.96 -4.53 1.72
N TYR A 213 18.89 -4.29 2.47
CA TYR A 213 17.66 -3.74 1.96
C TYR A 213 17.70 -2.21 1.85
N ILE A 214 18.05 -1.53 2.95
CA ILE A 214 17.95 -0.08 3.08
C ILE A 214 18.97 0.62 2.18
N VAL A 215 20.24 0.17 2.17
CA VAL A 215 21.33 0.89 1.49
C VAL A 215 21.10 1.00 -0.03
N PRO A 216 20.80 -0.09 -0.77
CA PRO A 216 20.53 0.00 -2.20
C PRO A 216 19.27 0.82 -2.52
N LEU A 217 18.22 0.69 -1.71
CA LEU A 217 16.96 1.39 -1.94
C LEU A 217 17.07 2.88 -1.66
N LEU A 218 17.77 3.28 -0.59
CA LEU A 218 18.10 4.68 -0.34
C LEU A 218 18.92 5.26 -1.48
N PHE A 219 19.93 4.54 -1.96
CA PHE A 219 20.72 4.98 -3.11
C PHE A 219 19.84 5.19 -4.36
N LEU A 220 18.94 4.25 -4.66
CA LEU A 220 18.03 4.35 -5.80
C LEU A 220 17.04 5.52 -5.63
N PHE A 221 16.50 5.70 -4.44
CA PHE A 221 15.59 6.78 -4.08
C PHE A 221 16.25 8.15 -4.21
N LEU A 222 17.44 8.35 -3.59
CA LEU A 222 18.21 9.58 -3.70
C LEU A 222 18.58 9.88 -5.16
N LYS A 223 19.06 8.87 -5.91
CA LYS A 223 19.40 9.03 -7.33
C LYS A 223 18.20 9.49 -8.17
N ARG A 224 16.99 9.01 -7.83
CA ARG A 224 15.73 9.42 -8.48
C ARG A 224 15.39 10.87 -8.17
N GLU A 225 15.47 11.28 -6.90
CA GLU A 225 15.20 12.66 -6.47
C GLU A 225 16.23 13.64 -7.05
N LEU A 226 17.53 13.35 -6.96
CA LEU A 226 18.62 14.19 -7.48
C LEU A 226 18.50 14.43 -8.99
N ARG A 227 18.12 13.42 -9.78
CA ARG A 227 17.90 13.59 -11.23
C ARG A 227 16.78 14.57 -11.58
N LYS A 228 15.82 14.83 -10.68
CA LYS A 228 14.75 15.80 -10.92
C LYS A 228 15.23 17.24 -10.73
N TYR A 229 16.18 17.47 -9.84
CA TYR A 229 16.77 18.79 -9.60
C TYR A 229 17.92 19.10 -10.56
N LEU A 230 18.64 18.09 -11.05
CA LEU A 230 19.74 18.23 -12.03
C LEU A 230 19.27 18.35 -13.50
N LYS A 231 17.97 18.17 -13.79
CA LYS A 231 17.37 18.35 -15.13
C LYS A 231 16.64 19.69 -15.28
N LYS A 232 16.86 20.64 -14.38
CA LYS A 232 16.42 22.03 -14.51
C LYS A 232 17.56 22.89 -15.02
#